data_AF-A0A7V3SSL3-F1
#
_entry.id   AF-A0A7V3SSL3-F1
#
_cell.length_a   1.000
_cell.length_b   1.000
_cell.length_c   1.000
_cell.angle_alpha   90.00
_cell.angle_beta   90.00
_cell.angle_gamma   90.00
#
_symmetry.space_group_name_H-M   'P 1'
#
loop_
_entity.id
_entity.type
_entity.pdbx_description
1 polymer ?
#
loop_
_entity_poly.entity_id
_entity_poly.type
_entity_poly.pdbx_seq_one_letter_code
_entity_poly.pdbx_strand_id
1 'polypeptide(L)' 'MPRPKGSTNKTTRTRMANKYQLSQEDIHNLIQKKAFEIYCQRSQMRRPGDAMSDWLMAEKLVMQELTNR' A
#
# COMPACT_ATOMS: atom_id res chain seq x y z
N MET A 1 -47.89 34.86 10.35
CA MET A 1 -47.28 35.55 9.20
C MET A 1 -46.22 34.61 8.58
N PRO A 2 -46.24 34.33 7.27
CA PRO A 2 -45.19 33.53 6.61
C PRO A 2 -44.32 34.35 5.64
N ARG A 3 -42.99 34.13 5.66
CA ARG A 3 -41.97 34.26 4.57
C ARG A 3 -40.53 34.24 5.16
N PRO A 4 -39.45 33.95 4.41
CA PRO A 4 -39.34 33.30 3.09
C PRO A 4 -38.23 32.21 2.94
N LYS A 5 -38.41 31.47 1.84
CA LYS A 5 -37.51 30.73 0.93
C LYS A 5 -35.98 30.69 1.15
N GLY A 6 -35.46 29.45 1.06
CA GLY A 6 -34.44 29.05 0.09
C GLY A 6 -32.97 29.17 0.51
N SER A 7 -32.25 28.05 0.52
CA SER A 7 -30.90 28.01 -0.05
C SER A 7 -30.46 26.56 -0.27
N THR A 8 -30.14 26.28 -1.52
CA THR A 8 -29.62 25.02 -2.05
C THR A 8 -28.16 24.84 -1.61
N ASN A 9 -27.87 23.90 -0.72
CA ASN A 9 -26.51 23.37 -0.61
C ASN A 9 -26.47 21.97 -1.24
N LYS A 10 -26.42 21.97 -2.57
CA LYS A 10 -25.80 20.89 -3.33
C LYS A 10 -24.31 20.91 -2.97
N THR A 11 -23.95 20.30 -1.84
CA THR A 11 -22.55 20.08 -1.50
C THR A 11 -22.05 19.00 -2.45
N THR A 12 -21.51 19.46 -3.57
CA THR A 12 -20.68 18.71 -4.50
C THR A 12 -19.58 18.08 -3.66
N ARG A 13 -19.77 16.82 -3.27
CA ARG A 13 -18.76 16.00 -2.64
C ARG A 13 -17.78 15.67 -3.76
N THR A 14 -16.89 16.61 -4.05
CA THR A 14 -15.73 16.42 -4.92
C THR A 14 -14.98 15.26 -4.32
N ARG A 15 -15.22 14.07 -4.86
CA ARG A 15 -14.51 12.84 -4.56
C ARG A 15 -13.12 13.07 -5.13
N MET A 16 -12.30 13.77 -4.35
CA MET A 16 -10.89 13.98 -4.64
C MET A 16 -10.32 12.60 -4.88
N ALA A 17 -10.01 12.33 -6.14
CA ALA A 17 -9.25 11.17 -6.54
C ALA A 17 -7.86 11.35 -5.92
N ASN A 18 -7.71 10.90 -4.68
CA ASN A 18 -6.40 10.63 -4.12
C ASN A 18 -5.81 9.53 -5.00
N LYS A 19 -5.05 9.93 -6.01
CA LYS A 19 -4.04 9.07 -6.60
C LYS A 19 -3.13 8.69 -5.44
N TYR A 20 -3.34 7.48 -4.92
CA TYR A 20 -2.62 6.93 -3.77
C TYR A 20 -1.12 6.92 -4.08
N GLN A 21 -0.42 7.99 -3.74
CA GLN A 21 1.02 7.97 -3.62
C GLN A 21 1.30 7.25 -2.30
N LEU A 22 1.84 6.02 -2.40
CA LEU A 22 2.30 5.32 -1.21
C LEU A 22 3.39 6.15 -0.54
N SER A 23 3.32 6.29 0.78
CA SER A 23 4.41 6.88 1.54
C SER A 23 5.62 5.93 1.57
N GLN A 24 6.80 6.47 1.87
CA GLN A 24 8.00 5.62 2.09
C GLN A 24 7.77 4.60 3.21
N GLU A 25 7.01 4.96 4.23
CA GLU A 25 6.64 4.06 5.34
C GLU A 25 5.73 2.93 4.86
N ASP A 26 4.76 3.21 3.98
CA ASP A 26 3.92 2.18 3.39
C ASP A 26 4.73 1.19 2.56
N ILE A 27 5.67 1.69 1.77
CA ILE A 27 6.58 0.86 0.97
C ILE A 27 7.45 -0.01 1.88
N HIS A 28 8.03 0.57 2.93
CA HIS A 28 8.83 -0.17 3.91
C HIS A 28 8.01 -1.28 4.59
N ASN A 29 6.77 -0.97 4.99
CA ASN A 29 5.85 -1.95 5.58
C ASN A 29 5.50 -3.09 4.62
N LEU A 30 5.36 -2.80 3.31
CA LEU A 30 5.14 -3.82 2.29
C LEU A 30 6.38 -4.72 2.13
N ILE A 31 7.57 -4.13 2.07
CA ILE A 31 8.84 -4.88 1.98
C ILE A 31 9.00 -5.78 3.20
N GLN A 32 8.77 -5.28 4.40
CA GLN A 32 8.88 -6.06 5.63
C GLN A 32 7.92 -7.25 5.64
N LYS A 33 6.65 -7.04 5.27
CA LYS A 33 5.68 -8.13 5.15
C LYS A 33 6.12 -9.17 4.13
N LYS A 34 6.59 -8.72 2.96
CA LYS A 34 7.04 -9.60 1.89
C LYS A 34 8.30 -10.40 2.27
N ALA A 35 9.25 -9.78 2.99
CA ALA A 35 10.44 -10.46 3.49
C ALA A 35 10.07 -11.57 4.49
N PHE A 36 9.09 -11.30 5.36
CA PHE A 36 8.58 -12.31 6.29
C PHE A 36 7.87 -13.48 5.58
N GLU A 37 7.10 -13.21 4.52
CA GLU A 37 6.50 -14.25 3.68
C GLU A 37 7.57 -15.16 3.06
N ILE A 38 8.63 -14.56 2.51
CA ILE A 38 9.76 -15.29 1.91
C ILE A 38 10.46 -16.16 2.97
N TYR A 39 10.74 -15.59 4.14
CA TYR A 39 11.30 -16.33 5.27
C TYR A 39 10.43 -17.54 5.65
N CYS A 40 9.10 -17.33 5.77
CA CYS A 40 8.17 -18.40 6.10
C CYS A 40 8.19 -19.51 5.05
N GLN A 41 8.13 -19.16 3.76
CA GLN A 41 8.20 -20.12 2.66
C GLN A 41 9.52 -20.90 2.67
N ARG A 42 10.64 -20.21 2.87
CA ARG A 42 11.97 -20.81 2.94
C ARG A 42 12.08 -21.78 4.11
N SER A 43 11.58 -21.39 5.28
CA SER A 43 11.54 -22.21 6.49
C SER A 43 10.69 -23.47 6.28
N GLN A 44 9.50 -23.32 5.70
CA GLN A 44 8.61 -24.46 5.36
C GLN A 44 9.26 -25.43 4.37
N MET A 45 10.01 -24.93 3.40
CA MET A 45 10.73 -25.75 2.41
C MET A 45 12.10 -26.24 2.89
N ARG A 46 12.52 -25.92 4.13
CA ARG A 46 13.86 -26.19 4.67
C ARG A 46 15.00 -25.74 3.73
N ARG A 47 14.78 -24.65 3.00
CA ARG A 47 15.78 -24.12 2.08
C ARG A 47 16.81 -23.27 2.83
N PRO A 48 18.10 -23.38 2.49
CA PRO A 48 19.12 -22.50 3.05
C PRO A 48 18.88 -21.06 2.57
N GLY A 49 19.26 -20.09 3.42
CA GLY A 49 19.18 -18.67 3.12
C GLY A 49 19.21 -17.85 4.41
N ASP A 50 19.30 -16.54 4.25
CA ASP A 50 19.46 -15.58 5.32
C ASP A 50 18.45 -14.44 5.20
N ALA A 51 18.23 -13.72 6.31
CA ALA A 51 17.24 -12.66 6.37
C ALA A 51 17.56 -11.46 5.45
N MET A 52 18.84 -11.18 5.17
CA MET A 52 19.23 -10.09 4.28
C MET A 52 18.87 -10.41 2.83
N SER A 53 19.14 -11.64 2.40
CA SER A 53 18.72 -12.13 1.08
C SER A 53 17.20 -12.10 0.92
N ASP A 54 16.45 -12.52 1.95
CA ASP A 54 14.98 -12.48 1.96
C ASP A 54 14.46 -11.02 1.84
N TRP A 55 15.12 -10.06 2.50
CA TRP A 55 14.80 -8.63 2.43
C TRP A 55 15.08 -8.02 1.04
N LEU A 56 16.25 -8.28 0.46
CA LEU A 56 16.60 -7.77 -0.87
C LEU A 56 15.66 -8.31 -1.95
N MET A 57 15.26 -9.58 -1.82
CA MET A 57 14.28 -10.16 -2.73
C MET A 57 12.90 -9.53 -2.55
N ALA A 58 12.48 -9.29 -1.31
CA ALA A 58 11.24 -8.58 -1.00
C ALA A 58 11.20 -7.16 -1.59
N GLU A 59 12.26 -6.38 -1.40
CA GLU A 59 12.38 -5.03 -1.93
C GLU A 59 12.22 -5.01 -3.46
N LYS A 60 12.96 -5.89 -4.15
CA LYS A 60 12.86 -6.01 -5.61
C LYS A 60 11.44 -6.35 -6.07
N LEU A 61 10.77 -7.29 -5.41
CA LEU A 61 9.40 -7.69 -5.76
C LEU A 61 8.39 -6.56 -5.54
N VAL A 62 8.47 -5.88 -4.40
CA VAL A 62 7.58 -4.74 -4.10
C VAL A 62 7.80 -3.60 -5.09
N MET A 63 9.04 -3.26 -5.42
CA MET A 63 9.35 -2.21 -6.41
C MET A 63 8.87 -2.57 -7.82
N GLN A 64 8.99 -3.84 -8.22
CA GLN A 64 8.44 -4.31 -9.50
C GLN A 64 6.91 -4.20 -9.54
N GLU A 65 6.23 -4.56 -8.45
CA GLU A 65 4.76 -4.47 -8.36
C GLU A 65 4.28 -3.01 -8.40
N LEU A 66 5.02 -2.09 -7.79
CA LEU A 66 4.72 -0.66 -7.82
C LEU A 66 4.99 -0.03 -9.19
N THR A 67 5.98 -0.52 -9.93
CA THR A 67 6.33 0.01 -11.26
C THR A 67 5.40 -0.50 -12.36
N ASN A 68 4.86 -1.71 -12.23
CA ASN A 68 3.97 -2.33 -13.22
C ASN A 68 2.47 -1.99 -13.01
N ARG A 69 2.15 -0.95 -12.22
CA ARG A 69 0.79 -0.43 -12.00
C ARG A 69 0.48 0.75 -12.92
#